data_AF-A0AA45U6R5-F1
#
_entry.id   AF-A0AA45U6R5-F1
#
_cell.length_a   1.000
_cell.length_b   1.000
_cell.length_c   1.000
_cell.angle_alpha   90.00
_cell.angle_beta   90.00
_cell.angle_gamma   90.00
#
_symmetry.space_group_name_H-M   'P 1'
#
loop_
_entity.id
_entity.type
_entity.pdbx_description
1 polymer ?
#
loop_
_entity_poly.entity_id
_entity_poly.type
_entity_poly.pdbx_seq_one_letter_code
_entity_poly.pdbx_strand_id
1 'polypeptide(L)'
;MTEPAYAAEILDEEEEDRRQASGAQPPRGSKAQPPPEEFEDEDPYTGPRWLKDVPGHSQSVLGVGLVAFSLVLSILPFFPSVGVLGTLLSLVGCVALVARELRRDGNAPGWVDSVPLVLMRPEIPAAFTLLLLALSVRLLSGFNLLFPIWAAGTALIAVEQYKLVIAEPDGVARDFDLRSLLGFPRVVALAGVAVCVVALFLSWGKVMADGSALPDNAPVPGGVRSVPAELRVIPTTRPSDDSLYSAGGGVASRSGWDLPLSELPLLALLSLLVLAALRTDVERPAFLRWVPVGAVSVSLLWALAGVKLAVGPIAFLLGLGAVGFHAVRHALGRDEPAEYLPPEDDPYDPDQDLETEPDSGYRG
;
A
#
# COMPACT_ATOMS: atom_id res chain seq x y z
N MET A 1 3.98 18.39 74.85
CA MET A 1 3.59 17.67 76.07
C MET A 1 2.60 16.62 75.62
N THR A 2 3.09 15.38 75.49
CA THR A 2 2.37 14.19 75.04
C THR A 2 1.65 13.58 76.23
N GLU A 3 0.32 13.53 76.20
CA GLU A 3 -0.43 12.64 77.06
C GLU A 3 -0.06 11.18 76.72
N PRO A 4 0.21 10.33 77.72
CA PRO A 4 0.63 8.96 77.47
C PRO A 4 -0.56 8.10 77.00
N ALA A 5 -0.34 7.36 75.90
CA ALA A 5 -1.29 6.47 75.23
C ALA A 5 -1.93 5.38 76.13
N TYR A 6 -1.43 5.20 77.35
CA TYR A 6 -1.97 4.24 78.32
C TYR A 6 -3.32 4.64 78.93
N ALA A 7 -3.72 5.92 78.85
CA ALA A 7 -5.02 6.35 79.38
C ALA A 7 -6.18 6.10 78.39
N ALA A 8 -5.90 5.99 77.08
CA ALA A 8 -6.91 5.73 76.06
C ALA A 8 -7.26 4.24 75.97
N GLU A 9 -6.26 3.37 76.12
CA GLU A 9 -6.45 1.92 76.01
C GLU A 9 -7.30 1.34 77.17
N ILE A 10 -7.23 1.94 78.36
CA ILE A 10 -8.04 1.53 79.53
C ILE A 10 -9.52 1.99 79.40
N LEU A 11 -9.77 3.10 78.69
CA LEU A 11 -11.13 3.61 78.45
C LEU A 11 -11.85 2.80 77.36
N ASP A 12 -11.11 2.33 76.35
CA ASP A 12 -11.68 1.48 75.29
C ASP A 12 -12.03 0.07 75.80
N GLU A 13 -11.25 -0.51 76.73
CA GLU A 13 -11.57 -1.81 77.35
C GLU A 13 -12.82 -1.75 78.28
N GLU A 14 -13.01 -0.66 79.06
CA GLU A 14 -14.21 -0.49 79.90
C GLU A 14 -15.50 -0.25 79.07
N GLU A 15 -15.37 0.32 77.88
CA GLU A 15 -16.50 0.58 76.97
C GLU A 15 -16.92 -0.70 76.21
N GLU A 16 -15.98 -1.60 75.92
CA GLU A 16 -16.24 -2.92 75.34
C GLU A 16 -16.90 -3.90 76.32
N ASP A 17 -16.49 -3.88 77.60
CA ASP A 17 -17.11 -4.69 78.66
C ASP A 17 -18.56 -4.25 78.95
N ARG A 18 -18.87 -2.94 78.86
CA ARG A 18 -20.25 -2.43 78.93
C ARG A 18 -21.12 -2.86 77.73
N ARG A 19 -20.53 -3.02 76.56
CA ARG A 19 -21.23 -3.49 75.34
C ARG A 19 -21.50 -4.99 75.38
N GLN A 20 -20.60 -5.79 75.98
CA GLN A 20 -20.84 -7.23 76.17
C GLN A 20 -21.86 -7.53 77.28
N ALA A 21 -21.88 -6.75 78.38
CA ALA A 21 -22.83 -6.96 79.47
C ALA A 21 -24.29 -6.56 79.14
N SER A 22 -24.52 -5.74 78.12
CA SER A 22 -25.85 -5.17 77.81
C SER A 22 -26.65 -5.94 76.75
N GLY A 23 -26.13 -7.04 76.20
CA GLY A 23 -26.90 -7.97 75.36
C GLY A 23 -27.62 -7.34 74.14
N ALA A 24 -27.17 -6.16 73.69
CA ALA A 24 -27.80 -5.45 72.60
C ALA A 24 -27.28 -6.01 71.27
N GLN A 25 -28.15 -6.76 70.57
CA GLN A 25 -27.93 -7.14 69.17
C GLN A 25 -27.71 -5.87 68.32
N PRO A 26 -26.61 -5.76 67.54
CA PRO A 26 -26.47 -4.66 66.60
C PRO A 26 -27.54 -4.78 65.50
N PRO A 27 -28.04 -3.65 64.98
CA PRO A 27 -29.03 -3.65 63.91
C PRO A 27 -28.47 -4.36 62.68
N ARG A 28 -29.24 -5.34 62.23
CA ARG A 28 -29.03 -6.11 61.01
C ARG A 28 -29.19 -5.17 59.80
N GLY A 29 -28.11 -4.51 59.39
CA GLY A 29 -28.21 -3.53 58.30
C GLY A 29 -27.01 -2.64 58.06
N SER A 30 -25.78 -3.16 58.17
CA SER A 30 -24.60 -2.46 57.64
C SER A 30 -23.57 -3.51 57.26
N LYS A 31 -23.77 -4.17 56.11
CA LYS A 31 -22.62 -4.71 55.40
C LYS A 31 -21.78 -3.50 55.03
N ALA A 32 -20.65 -3.39 55.71
CA ALA A 32 -19.58 -2.48 55.40
C ALA A 32 -19.41 -2.47 53.88
N GLN A 33 -19.71 -1.32 53.29
CA GLN A 33 -19.25 -0.99 51.97
C GLN A 33 -17.73 -1.12 52.05
N PRO A 34 -17.08 -1.94 51.20
CA PRO A 34 -15.63 -1.84 51.07
C PRO A 34 -15.30 -0.36 50.80
N PRO A 35 -14.12 0.14 51.23
CA PRO A 35 -13.70 1.49 50.87
C PRO A 35 -13.97 1.64 49.37
N PRO A 36 -14.57 2.76 48.90
CA PRO A 36 -14.82 2.92 47.49
C PRO A 36 -13.49 2.61 46.81
N GLU A 37 -13.46 1.49 46.07
CA GLU A 37 -12.43 1.26 45.09
C GLU A 37 -12.29 2.61 44.41
N GLU A 38 -11.05 3.13 44.39
CA GLU A 38 -10.67 4.20 43.48
C GLU A 38 -11.54 4.02 42.26
N PHE A 39 -12.38 5.01 41.96
CA PHE A 39 -13.13 5.00 40.71
C PHE A 39 -12.12 4.50 39.69
N GLU A 40 -12.27 3.26 39.21
CA GLU A 40 -11.55 2.83 38.04
C GLU A 40 -12.07 3.85 37.06
N ASP A 41 -11.26 4.89 36.81
CA ASP A 41 -11.55 5.98 35.91
C ASP A 41 -12.02 5.24 34.67
N GLU A 42 -13.35 5.26 34.46
CA GLU A 42 -14.00 4.43 33.47
C GLU A 42 -13.46 4.96 32.16
N ASP A 43 -12.42 4.28 31.67
CA ASP A 43 -11.59 4.83 30.61
C ASP A 43 -12.54 5.12 29.44
N PRO A 44 -12.68 6.38 28.97
CA PRO A 44 -13.74 6.77 28.04
C PRO A 44 -13.74 6.00 26.72
N TYR A 45 -12.71 5.18 26.50
CA TYR A 45 -12.50 4.35 25.35
C TYR A 45 -13.42 3.11 25.33
N THR A 46 -14.38 3.12 24.42
CA THR A 46 -15.36 2.03 24.20
C THR A 46 -14.93 1.02 23.12
N GLY A 47 -13.73 1.17 22.55
CA GLY A 47 -13.25 0.32 21.46
C GLY A 47 -12.58 -0.99 21.92
N PRO A 48 -11.98 -1.76 20.99
CA PRO A 48 -11.33 -3.03 21.31
C PRO A 48 -10.22 -2.85 22.35
N ARG A 49 -10.25 -3.66 23.43
CA ARG A 49 -9.32 -3.55 24.58
C ARG A 49 -7.84 -3.53 24.20
N TRP A 50 -7.44 -4.20 23.12
CA TRP A 50 -6.05 -4.27 22.66
C TRP A 50 -5.53 -2.97 22.00
N LEU A 51 -6.42 -2.04 21.68
CA LEU A 51 -6.09 -0.71 21.14
C LEU A 51 -6.03 0.37 22.23
N LYS A 52 -6.40 0.03 23.47
CA LYS A 52 -6.46 0.96 24.60
C LYS A 52 -5.13 1.70 24.81
N ASP A 53 -4.03 0.97 24.72
CA ASP A 53 -2.69 1.52 24.97
C ASP A 53 -2.02 2.05 23.70
N VAL A 54 -2.68 1.98 22.55
CA VAL A 54 -2.12 2.41 21.26
C VAL A 54 -2.37 3.91 21.08
N PRO A 55 -1.35 4.70 20.66
CA PRO A 55 -1.54 6.12 20.39
C PRO A 55 -2.65 6.32 19.36
N GLY A 56 -3.66 7.11 19.73
CA GLY A 56 -4.84 7.36 18.89
C GLY A 56 -5.82 6.18 18.79
N HIS A 57 -5.66 5.13 19.59
CA HIS A 57 -6.52 3.95 19.59
C HIS A 57 -6.73 3.34 18.19
N SER A 58 -5.77 3.56 17.28
CA SER A 58 -5.90 3.30 15.85
C SER A 58 -5.10 2.06 15.44
N GLN A 59 -5.74 1.20 14.64
CA GLN A 59 -5.12 0.00 14.07
C GLN A 59 -4.00 0.35 13.09
N SER A 60 -4.12 1.47 12.39
CA SER A 60 -3.16 2.00 11.43
C SER A 60 -1.87 2.41 12.12
N VAL A 61 -1.93 2.99 13.33
CA VAL A 61 -0.73 3.33 14.09
C VAL A 61 0.06 2.08 14.47
N LEU A 62 -0.64 1.02 14.90
CA LEU A 62 0.00 -0.28 15.16
C LEU A 62 0.56 -0.90 13.87
N GLY A 63 -0.19 -0.83 12.77
CA GLY A 63 0.26 -1.30 11.46
C GLY A 63 1.49 -0.55 10.95
N VAL A 64 1.56 0.77 11.16
CA VAL A 64 2.74 1.60 10.90
C VAL A 64 3.91 1.15 11.75
N GLY A 65 3.70 0.80 13.02
CA GLY A 65 4.72 0.22 13.89
C GLY A 65 5.33 -1.05 13.30
N LEU A 66 4.51 -1.97 12.78
CA LEU A 66 4.97 -3.20 12.12
C LEU A 66 5.72 -2.93 10.81
N VAL A 67 5.25 -1.98 10.00
CA VAL A 67 5.93 -1.57 8.77
C VAL A 67 7.28 -0.92 9.10
N ALA A 68 7.33 -0.01 10.08
CA ALA A 68 8.56 0.63 10.53
C ALA A 68 9.56 -0.39 11.08
N PHE A 69 9.09 -1.36 11.87
CA PHE A 69 9.92 -2.46 12.34
C PHE A 69 10.50 -3.28 11.17
N SER A 70 9.67 -3.56 10.15
CA SER A 70 10.13 -4.23 8.93
C SER A 70 11.18 -3.40 8.17
N LEU A 71 11.00 -2.09 8.08
CA LEU A 71 12.00 -1.20 7.48
C LEU A 71 13.34 -1.24 8.21
N VAL A 72 13.32 -1.28 9.55
CA VAL A 72 14.54 -1.42 10.36
C VAL A 72 15.22 -2.76 10.10
N LEU A 73 14.45 -3.86 10.07
CA LEU A 73 15.00 -5.18 9.74
C LEU A 73 15.61 -5.22 8.34
N SER A 74 15.03 -4.50 7.37
CA SER A 74 15.54 -4.44 5.99
C SER A 74 16.91 -3.77 5.83
N ILE A 75 17.43 -3.12 6.88
CA ILE A 75 18.80 -2.58 6.91
C ILE A 75 19.84 -3.71 7.01
N LEU A 76 19.45 -4.83 7.65
CA LEU A 76 20.35 -5.97 7.81
C LEU A 76 20.49 -6.71 6.47
N PRO A 77 21.70 -7.16 6.11
CA PRO A 77 21.98 -7.78 4.81
C PRO A 77 21.27 -9.12 4.59
N PHE A 78 20.68 -9.69 5.63
CA PHE A 78 19.93 -10.96 5.58
C PHE A 78 18.49 -10.79 5.10
N PHE A 79 17.92 -9.58 5.20
CA PHE A 79 16.55 -9.33 4.84
C PHE A 79 16.46 -8.63 3.49
N PRO A 80 15.50 -9.00 2.62
CA PRO A 80 15.24 -8.26 1.40
C PRO A 80 14.72 -6.86 1.76
N SER A 81 15.10 -5.89 0.94
CA SER A 81 14.65 -4.51 1.07
C SER A 81 13.57 -4.19 0.04
N VAL A 82 12.67 -3.29 0.42
CA VAL A 82 11.69 -2.67 -0.50
C VAL A 82 12.34 -1.61 -1.42
N GLY A 83 13.67 -1.49 -1.36
CA GLY A 83 14.51 -0.56 -2.12
C GLY A 83 14.39 0.90 -1.70
N VAL A 84 15.33 1.73 -2.13
CA VAL A 84 15.50 3.11 -1.61
C VAL A 84 14.27 3.98 -1.83
N LEU A 85 13.63 3.86 -2.99
CA LEU A 85 12.43 4.63 -3.28
C LEU A 85 11.25 4.14 -2.43
N GLY A 86 11.08 2.81 -2.32
CA GLY A 86 10.04 2.20 -1.51
C GLY A 86 10.18 2.52 -0.02
N THR A 87 11.39 2.51 0.52
CA THR A 87 11.65 2.86 1.92
C THR A 87 11.34 4.34 2.18
N LEU A 88 11.78 5.25 1.30
CA LEU A 88 11.52 6.68 1.46
C LEU A 88 10.03 7.00 1.40
N LEU A 89 9.31 6.46 0.42
CA LEU A 89 7.86 6.65 0.31
C LEU A 89 7.11 6.03 1.51
N SER A 90 7.57 4.87 1.99
CA SER A 90 7.00 4.22 3.18
C SER A 90 7.18 5.08 4.42
N LEU A 91 8.37 5.63 4.64
CA LEU A 91 8.66 6.51 5.79
C LEU A 91 7.81 7.77 5.76
N VAL A 92 7.76 8.47 4.62
CA VAL A 92 6.96 9.70 4.47
C VAL A 92 5.47 9.40 4.70
N GLY A 93 4.95 8.31 4.12
CA GLY A 93 3.57 7.92 4.28
C GLY A 93 3.22 7.47 5.70
N CYS A 94 4.11 6.72 6.37
CA CYS A 94 3.96 6.36 7.79
C CYS A 94 3.85 7.60 8.68
N VAL A 95 4.75 8.58 8.50
CA VAL A 95 4.72 9.83 9.27
C VAL A 95 3.44 10.61 9.00
N ALA A 96 3.04 10.75 7.74
CA ALA A 96 1.80 11.43 7.38
C ALA A 96 0.56 10.74 7.95
N LEU A 97 0.51 9.41 7.92
CA LEU A 97 -0.60 8.63 8.43
C LEU A 97 -0.71 8.74 9.95
N VAL A 98 0.39 8.58 10.68
CA VAL A 98 0.42 8.74 12.15
C VAL A 98 0.02 10.16 12.55
N ALA A 99 0.54 11.18 11.85
CA ALA A 99 0.15 12.57 12.10
C ALA A 99 -1.35 12.79 11.92
N ARG A 100 -1.94 12.18 10.89
CA ARG A 100 -3.38 12.26 10.62
C ARG A 100 -4.21 11.63 11.74
N GLU A 101 -3.86 10.42 12.18
CA GLU A 101 -4.60 9.75 13.26
C GLU A 101 -4.46 10.54 14.58
N LEU A 102 -3.25 11.00 14.93
CA LEU A 102 -3.04 11.82 16.13
C LEU A 102 -3.82 13.16 16.11
N ARG A 103 -3.98 13.80 14.94
CA ARG A 103 -4.86 14.98 14.82
C ARG A 103 -6.33 14.63 14.97
N ARG A 104 -6.75 13.48 14.42
CA ARG A 104 -8.15 13.03 14.47
C ARG A 104 -8.61 12.83 15.91
N ASP A 105 -7.74 12.31 16.76
CA ASP A 105 -8.04 12.05 18.17
C ASP A 105 -7.84 13.26 19.08
N GLY A 106 -7.54 14.44 18.53
CA GLY A 106 -7.31 15.66 19.29
C GLY A 106 -6.02 15.67 20.13
N ASN A 107 -5.22 14.61 20.07
CA ASN A 107 -3.94 14.45 20.77
C ASN A 107 -2.77 14.70 19.81
N ALA A 108 -2.72 15.90 19.22
CA ALA A 108 -1.68 16.30 18.29
C ALA A 108 -0.46 16.90 19.02
N PRO A 109 0.68 16.19 19.15
CA PRO A 109 1.92 16.78 19.61
C PRO A 109 2.46 17.81 18.59
N GLY A 110 3.23 18.81 19.03
CA GLY A 110 3.59 19.96 18.18
C GLY A 110 4.35 19.67 16.87
N TRP A 111 4.95 18.48 16.70
CA TRP A 111 5.53 18.09 15.41
C TRP A 111 4.46 17.80 14.35
N VAL A 112 3.28 17.35 14.79
CA VAL A 112 2.15 17.02 13.93
C VAL A 112 1.70 18.25 13.16
N ASP A 113 1.76 19.45 13.75
CA ASP A 113 1.44 20.73 13.11
C ASP A 113 2.36 21.08 11.93
N SER A 114 3.57 20.52 11.91
CA SER A 114 4.52 20.71 10.80
C SER A 114 4.16 19.91 9.55
N VAL A 115 3.23 18.94 9.65
CA VAL A 115 2.81 18.11 8.52
C VAL A 115 1.84 18.90 7.62
N PRO A 116 2.13 19.05 6.31
CA PRO A 116 1.26 19.76 5.39
C PRO A 116 -0.15 19.19 5.33
N LEU A 117 -1.16 20.06 5.36
CA LEU A 117 -2.59 19.68 5.26
C LEU A 117 -2.91 18.92 3.97
N VAL A 118 -2.13 19.12 2.90
CA VAL A 118 -2.27 18.39 1.63
C VAL A 118 -2.08 16.89 1.84
N LEU A 119 -1.20 16.47 2.76
CA LEU A 119 -0.96 15.06 3.08
C LEU A 119 -2.08 14.43 3.93
N MET A 120 -3.03 15.22 4.39
CA MET A 120 -4.12 14.77 5.25
C MET A 120 -5.43 14.56 4.49
N ARG A 121 -5.46 14.94 3.20
CA ARG A 121 -6.62 14.69 2.34
C ARG A 121 -6.85 13.18 2.18
N PRO A 122 -8.09 12.72 2.01
CA PRO A 122 -8.43 11.29 2.00
C PRO A 122 -7.74 10.51 0.86
N GLU A 123 -7.33 11.16 -0.23
CA GLU A 123 -6.68 10.48 -1.35
C GLU A 123 -5.27 10.00 -0.98
N ILE A 124 -4.59 10.69 -0.05
CA ILE A 124 -3.21 10.38 0.36
C ILE A 124 -3.11 9.09 1.18
N PRO A 125 -3.86 8.87 2.27
CA PRO A 125 -3.85 7.60 2.99
C PRO A 125 -4.35 6.45 2.12
N ALA A 126 -5.32 6.68 1.23
CA ALA A 126 -5.74 5.67 0.25
C ALA A 126 -4.58 5.29 -0.69
N ALA A 127 -3.90 6.27 -1.29
CA ALA A 127 -2.73 6.03 -2.14
C ALA A 127 -1.58 5.35 -1.37
N PHE A 128 -1.37 5.72 -0.12
CA PHE A 128 -0.38 5.10 0.76
C PHE A 128 -0.71 3.62 1.05
N THR A 129 -1.98 3.29 1.30
CA THR A 129 -2.39 1.89 1.49
C THR A 129 -2.14 1.04 0.23
N LEU A 130 -2.46 1.58 -0.95
CA LEU A 130 -2.17 0.93 -2.23
C LEU A 130 -0.67 0.76 -2.47
N LEU A 131 0.14 1.77 -2.10
CA LEU A 131 1.59 1.67 -2.14
C LEU A 131 2.11 0.52 -1.26
N LEU A 132 1.64 0.41 -0.01
CA LEU A 132 2.08 -0.67 0.89
C LEU A 132 1.69 -2.05 0.38
N LEU A 133 0.49 -2.18 -0.20
CA LEU A 133 0.04 -3.40 -0.87
C LEU A 133 0.94 -3.73 -2.07
N ALA A 134 1.29 -2.73 -2.89
CA ALA A 134 2.20 -2.90 -4.02
C ALA A 134 3.61 -3.35 -3.58
N LEU A 135 4.16 -2.73 -2.54
CA LEU A 135 5.47 -3.10 -1.99
C LEU A 135 5.45 -4.47 -1.34
N SER A 136 4.29 -4.91 -0.83
CA SER A 136 4.12 -6.30 -0.36
C SER A 136 4.40 -7.29 -1.47
N VAL A 137 3.99 -6.99 -2.73
CA VAL A 137 4.23 -7.86 -3.89
C VAL A 137 5.71 -8.15 -4.07
N ARG A 138 6.56 -7.14 -3.97
CA ARG A 138 8.02 -7.29 -4.07
C ARG A 138 8.59 -8.26 -3.03
N LEU A 139 8.02 -8.25 -1.83
CA LEU A 139 8.46 -9.09 -0.71
C LEU A 139 8.05 -10.56 -0.85
N LEU A 140 7.26 -10.96 -1.87
CA LEU A 140 6.98 -12.36 -2.19
C LEU A 140 8.19 -13.13 -2.73
N SER A 141 9.30 -12.46 -3.03
CA SER A 141 10.51 -13.13 -3.50
C SER A 141 11.18 -13.93 -2.36
N GLY A 142 10.96 -15.25 -2.36
CA GLY A 142 11.60 -16.21 -1.45
C GLY A 142 10.89 -16.40 -0.10
N PHE A 143 11.38 -17.36 0.69
CA PHE A 143 10.88 -17.59 2.05
C PHE A 143 11.56 -16.62 3.01
N ASN A 144 10.81 -15.67 3.56
CA ASN A 144 11.35 -14.62 4.41
C ASN A 144 10.36 -14.18 5.49
N LEU A 145 10.86 -14.01 6.72
CA LEU A 145 10.10 -13.55 7.88
C LEU A 145 9.63 -12.09 7.74
N LEU A 146 10.25 -11.27 6.88
CA LEU A 146 9.83 -9.89 6.67
C LEU A 146 8.45 -9.79 5.99
N PHE A 147 8.12 -10.71 5.08
CA PHE A 147 6.84 -10.70 4.37
C PHE A 147 5.64 -10.78 5.31
N PRO A 148 5.51 -11.76 6.23
CA PRO A 148 4.35 -11.82 7.12
C PRO A 148 4.24 -10.60 8.05
N ILE A 149 5.36 -10.04 8.52
CA ILE A 149 5.35 -8.83 9.36
C ILE A 149 4.85 -7.62 8.56
N TRP A 150 5.39 -7.43 7.35
CA TRP A 150 4.97 -6.35 6.45
C TRP A 150 3.51 -6.49 6.03
N ALA A 151 3.09 -7.70 5.68
CA ALA A 151 1.73 -8.01 5.26
C ALA A 151 0.74 -7.79 6.41
N ALA A 152 1.09 -8.18 7.65
CA ALA A 152 0.28 -7.91 8.82
C ALA A 152 0.12 -6.40 9.07
N GLY A 153 1.22 -5.64 9.03
CA GLY A 153 1.16 -4.17 9.16
C GLY A 153 0.33 -3.50 8.08
N THR A 154 0.52 -3.93 6.83
CA THR A 154 -0.25 -3.45 5.67
C THR A 154 -1.72 -3.80 5.79
N ALA A 155 -2.06 -5.01 6.25
CA ALA A 155 -3.46 -5.44 6.42
C ALA A 155 -4.18 -4.63 7.49
N LEU A 156 -3.52 -4.35 8.62
CA LEU A 156 -4.09 -3.49 9.67
C LEU A 156 -4.40 -2.09 9.15
N ILE A 157 -3.44 -1.47 8.45
CA ILE A 157 -3.61 -0.16 7.81
C ILE A 157 -4.75 -0.23 6.77
N ALA A 158 -4.74 -1.23 5.89
CA ALA A 158 -5.72 -1.37 4.83
C ALA A 158 -7.15 -1.56 5.38
N VAL A 159 -7.34 -2.39 6.39
CA VAL A 159 -8.66 -2.64 7.00
C VAL A 159 -9.23 -1.37 7.64
N GLU A 160 -8.41 -0.61 8.35
CA GLU A 160 -8.87 0.60 9.01
C GLU A 160 -9.09 1.74 8.01
N GLN A 161 -8.12 2.00 7.12
CA GLN A 161 -8.28 3.03 6.09
C GLN A 161 -9.40 2.68 5.11
N TYR A 162 -9.68 1.39 4.88
CA TYR A 162 -10.85 0.99 4.11
C TYR A 162 -12.14 1.52 4.74
N LYS A 163 -12.28 1.43 6.06
CA LYS A 163 -13.45 1.93 6.78
C LYS A 163 -13.49 3.45 6.89
N LEU A 164 -12.33 4.08 7.13
CA LEU A 164 -12.22 5.51 7.47
C LEU A 164 -12.03 6.45 6.28
N VAL A 165 -11.74 5.92 5.09
CA VAL A 165 -11.34 6.74 3.93
C VAL A 165 -11.94 6.23 2.64
N ILE A 166 -11.99 4.92 2.47
CA ILE A 166 -12.36 4.32 1.18
C ILE A 166 -13.87 4.12 1.13
N ALA A 167 -14.45 3.45 2.12
CA ALA A 167 -15.86 3.02 2.13
C ALA A 167 -16.83 4.01 2.80
N GLU A 168 -16.31 5.06 3.46
CA GLU A 168 -17.13 6.10 4.07
C GLU A 168 -18.00 6.81 3.01
N PRO A 169 -19.17 7.40 3.33
CA PRO A 169 -19.99 8.10 2.35
C PRO A 169 -19.17 9.09 1.55
N ASP A 170 -18.38 9.96 2.16
CA ASP A 170 -17.55 10.92 1.41
C ASP A 170 -16.16 10.35 1.05
N GLY A 171 -16.06 9.03 0.96
CA GLY A 171 -14.82 8.29 0.70
C GLY A 171 -14.47 8.16 -0.79
N VAL A 172 -13.18 7.89 -1.03
CA VAL A 172 -12.59 7.87 -2.39
C VAL A 172 -13.14 6.73 -3.25
N ALA A 173 -13.77 5.70 -2.67
CA ALA A 173 -14.33 4.60 -3.47
C ALA A 173 -15.44 5.04 -4.42
N ARG A 174 -16.12 6.15 -4.14
CA ARG A 174 -17.17 6.70 -5.03
C ARG A 174 -16.62 7.09 -6.39
N ASP A 175 -15.36 7.52 -6.45
CA ASP A 175 -14.71 7.97 -7.69
C ASP A 175 -14.24 6.81 -8.56
N PHE A 176 -14.24 5.59 -8.02
CA PHE A 176 -13.76 4.39 -8.72
C PHE A 176 -14.91 3.47 -9.15
N ASP A 177 -14.73 2.87 -10.32
CA ASP A 177 -15.50 1.72 -10.79
C ASP A 177 -14.52 0.61 -11.20
N LEU A 178 -14.23 -0.30 -10.26
CA LEU A 178 -13.34 -1.43 -10.49
C LEU A 178 -13.88 -2.41 -11.53
N ARG A 179 -15.20 -2.49 -11.73
CA ARG A 179 -15.79 -3.40 -12.71
C ARG A 179 -15.47 -2.95 -14.13
N SER A 180 -15.29 -1.64 -14.32
CA SER A 180 -14.87 -1.09 -15.60
C SER A 180 -13.53 -1.64 -16.09
N LEU A 181 -12.62 -2.05 -15.19
CA LEU A 181 -11.34 -2.67 -15.56
C LEU A 181 -11.51 -4.00 -16.29
N LEU A 182 -12.65 -4.68 -16.13
CA LEU A 182 -12.95 -5.95 -16.79
C LEU A 182 -13.48 -5.75 -18.22
N GLY A 183 -13.80 -4.51 -18.62
CA GLY A 183 -14.24 -4.17 -19.97
C GLY A 183 -13.08 -4.03 -20.97
N PHE A 184 -13.32 -4.28 -22.25
CA PHE A 184 -12.36 -3.97 -23.31
C PHE A 184 -12.34 -2.45 -23.57
N PRO A 185 -11.16 -1.80 -23.68
CA PRO A 185 -9.79 -2.34 -23.74
C PRO A 185 -9.07 -2.47 -22.39
N ARG A 186 -9.68 -2.07 -21.27
CA ARG A 186 -9.05 -2.00 -19.93
C ARG A 186 -8.58 -3.37 -19.42
N VAL A 187 -9.29 -4.45 -19.77
CA VAL A 187 -8.89 -5.83 -19.41
C VAL A 187 -7.53 -6.22 -20.02
N VAL A 188 -7.22 -5.71 -21.22
CA VAL A 188 -5.92 -5.94 -21.88
C VAL A 188 -4.81 -5.21 -21.14
N ALA A 189 -5.08 -3.98 -20.67
CA ALA A 189 -4.14 -3.25 -19.83
C ALA A 189 -3.90 -3.97 -18.50
N LEU A 190 -4.96 -4.47 -17.84
CA LEU A 190 -4.85 -5.24 -16.60
C LEU A 190 -4.02 -6.51 -16.79
N ALA A 191 -4.28 -7.28 -17.86
CA ALA A 191 -3.48 -8.44 -18.22
C ALA A 191 -2.02 -8.06 -18.51
N GLY A 192 -1.80 -6.97 -19.23
CA GLY A 192 -0.46 -6.44 -19.52
C GLY A 192 0.31 -6.05 -18.26
N VAL A 193 -0.34 -5.36 -17.31
CA VAL A 193 0.24 -5.02 -16.00
C VAL A 193 0.58 -6.29 -15.22
N ALA A 194 -0.32 -7.27 -15.18
CA ALA A 194 -0.05 -8.55 -14.52
C ALA A 194 1.17 -9.27 -15.12
N VAL A 195 1.26 -9.31 -16.46
CA VAL A 195 2.43 -9.87 -17.17
C VAL A 195 3.71 -9.09 -16.82
N CYS A 196 3.66 -7.75 -16.76
CA CYS A 196 4.82 -6.94 -16.36
C CYS A 196 5.27 -7.25 -14.93
N VAL A 197 4.33 -7.35 -13.98
CA VAL A 197 4.63 -7.66 -12.58
C VAL A 197 5.23 -9.06 -12.45
N VAL A 198 4.66 -10.06 -13.12
CA VAL A 198 5.21 -11.42 -13.16
C VAL A 198 6.61 -11.42 -13.79
N ALA A 199 6.82 -10.65 -14.85
CA ALA A 199 8.11 -10.54 -15.51
C ALA A 199 9.21 -10.01 -14.59
N LEU A 200 8.89 -9.19 -13.57
CA LEU A 200 9.86 -8.73 -12.57
C LEU A 200 10.39 -9.86 -11.67
N PHE A 201 9.66 -10.97 -11.52
CA PHE A 201 10.14 -12.16 -10.81
C PHE A 201 10.99 -13.08 -11.69
N LEU A 202 10.95 -12.90 -13.01
CA LEU A 202 11.74 -13.71 -13.94
C LEU A 202 13.21 -13.28 -13.95
N SER A 203 14.06 -14.05 -14.62
CA SER A 203 15.47 -13.69 -14.80
C SER A 203 15.61 -12.52 -15.78
N TRP A 204 16.28 -11.45 -15.32
CA TRP A 204 16.66 -10.29 -16.14
C TRP A 204 18.14 -10.31 -16.53
N GLY A 205 18.89 -11.27 -16.01
CA GLY A 205 20.28 -11.48 -16.37
C GLY A 205 21.00 -12.35 -15.36
N LYS A 206 22.29 -12.57 -15.62
CA LYS A 206 23.20 -13.24 -14.70
C LYS A 206 24.11 -12.20 -14.05
N VAL A 207 24.45 -12.44 -12.78
CA VAL A 207 25.46 -11.72 -11.99
C VAL A 207 26.37 -12.74 -11.31
N MET A 208 27.57 -12.32 -10.91
CA MET A 208 28.39 -13.13 -10.02
C MET A 208 27.71 -13.22 -8.64
N ALA A 209 28.04 -14.25 -7.85
CA ALA A 209 27.45 -14.50 -6.53
C ALA A 209 27.77 -13.40 -5.50
N ASP A 210 28.84 -12.63 -5.73
CA ASP A 210 29.20 -11.43 -4.98
C ASP A 210 28.45 -10.17 -5.45
N GLY A 211 27.53 -10.31 -6.42
CA GLY A 211 26.76 -9.22 -7.00
C GLY A 211 27.49 -8.42 -8.08
N SER A 212 28.76 -8.75 -8.37
CA SER A 212 29.52 -8.08 -9.41
C SER A 212 29.03 -8.44 -10.82
N ALA A 213 29.28 -7.54 -11.78
CA ALA A 213 28.96 -7.81 -13.18
C ALA A 213 29.78 -9.01 -13.67
N LEU A 214 29.19 -9.89 -14.48
CA LEU A 214 29.99 -10.94 -15.12
C LEU A 214 31.10 -10.27 -15.94
N PRO A 215 32.36 -10.72 -15.82
CA PRO A 215 33.45 -10.21 -16.63
C PRO A 215 33.14 -10.51 -18.10
N ASP A 216 32.82 -9.47 -18.86
CA ASP A 216 32.61 -9.52 -20.29
C ASP A 216 33.83 -8.89 -20.98
N ASN A 217 34.59 -9.70 -21.72
CA ASN A 217 35.78 -9.27 -22.46
C ASN A 217 36.84 -8.54 -21.61
N ALA A 218 36.88 -8.81 -20.30
CA ALA A 218 37.84 -8.18 -19.40
C ALA A 218 39.25 -8.75 -19.62
N PRO A 219 40.31 -7.94 -19.45
CA PRO A 219 41.68 -8.44 -19.43
C PRO A 219 41.85 -9.42 -18.25
N VAL A 220 42.58 -10.52 -18.48
CA VAL A 220 42.77 -11.59 -17.48
C VAL A 220 43.33 -11.01 -16.17
N PRO A 221 42.61 -11.10 -15.03
CA PRO A 221 43.11 -10.61 -13.75
C PRO A 221 44.34 -11.43 -13.31
N GLY A 222 45.45 -10.76 -12.99
CA GLY A 222 46.65 -11.40 -12.43
C GLY A 222 47.75 -11.79 -13.42
N GLY A 223 47.68 -11.36 -14.69
CA GLY A 223 48.73 -11.61 -15.68
C GLY A 223 50.04 -10.87 -15.38
N VAL A 224 50.99 -11.55 -14.73
CA VAL A 224 52.39 -11.13 -14.57
C VAL A 224 52.98 -10.74 -15.93
N ARG A 225 53.19 -9.44 -16.21
CA ARG A 225 54.05 -8.76 -17.24
C ARG A 225 54.31 -9.43 -18.63
N SER A 226 53.63 -10.52 -18.97
CA SER A 226 53.96 -11.45 -20.05
C SER A 226 52.72 -12.14 -20.63
N VAL A 227 51.52 -11.72 -20.23
CA VAL A 227 50.28 -12.16 -20.88
C VAL A 227 50.04 -11.24 -22.08
N PRO A 228 49.96 -11.78 -23.31
CA PRO A 228 49.65 -10.99 -24.50
C PRO A 228 48.37 -10.17 -24.30
N ALA A 229 48.39 -8.89 -24.67
CA ALA A 229 47.24 -7.98 -24.54
C ALA A 229 45.99 -8.42 -25.33
N GLU A 230 46.14 -9.45 -26.15
CA GLU A 230 45.10 -10.09 -26.97
C GLU A 230 44.29 -11.15 -26.18
N LEU A 231 44.77 -11.62 -25.03
CA LEU A 231 44.06 -12.57 -24.18
C LEU A 231 42.96 -11.85 -23.39
N ARG A 232 41.73 -11.99 -23.88
CA ARG A 232 40.51 -11.54 -23.22
C ARG A 232 39.83 -12.71 -22.55
N VAL A 233 39.24 -12.47 -21.38
CA VAL A 233 38.32 -13.43 -20.76
C VAL A 233 37.08 -13.49 -21.63
N ILE A 234 37.01 -14.52 -22.47
CA ILE A 234 35.77 -14.89 -23.14
C ILE A 234 34.91 -15.56 -22.06
N PRO A 235 33.68 -15.10 -21.80
CA PRO A 235 32.77 -15.81 -20.90
C PRO A 235 32.46 -17.17 -21.52
N THR A 236 33.23 -18.20 -21.16
CA THR A 236 32.95 -19.56 -21.58
C THR A 236 31.76 -20.03 -20.76
N THR A 237 30.57 -20.06 -21.37
CA THR A 237 29.51 -20.97 -20.93
C THR A 237 30.03 -22.37 -21.18
N ARG A 238 30.69 -22.97 -20.18
CA ARG A 238 31.05 -24.39 -20.28
C ARG A 238 29.73 -25.18 -20.31
N PRO A 239 29.68 -26.36 -20.94
CA PRO A 239 28.52 -27.24 -20.83
C PRO A 239 28.15 -27.61 -19.38
N SER A 240 29.06 -27.39 -18.41
CA SER A 240 28.79 -27.50 -16.97
C SER A 240 28.04 -26.31 -16.35
N ASP A 241 27.83 -25.22 -17.11
CA ASP A 241 27.06 -24.04 -16.68
C ASP A 241 25.61 -24.09 -17.19
N ASP A 242 25.20 -25.27 -17.69
CA ASP A 242 23.81 -25.62 -17.90
C ASP A 242 23.04 -25.37 -16.59
N SER A 243 21.79 -24.91 -16.67
CA SER A 243 21.03 -24.45 -15.49
C SER A 243 20.86 -25.51 -14.40
N LEU A 244 21.13 -26.79 -14.72
CA LEU A 244 21.15 -27.93 -13.81
C LEU A 244 22.46 -28.09 -13.02
N TYR A 245 23.59 -27.55 -13.51
CA TYR A 245 24.94 -27.71 -12.91
C TYR A 245 25.57 -26.37 -12.46
N SER A 246 24.94 -25.22 -12.74
CA SER A 246 25.47 -23.89 -12.40
C SER A 246 25.51 -23.57 -10.90
N ALA A 247 24.97 -24.42 -10.03
CA ALA A 247 24.96 -24.21 -8.58
C ALA A 247 26.37 -24.14 -7.95
N GLY A 248 27.42 -24.62 -8.64
CA GLY A 248 28.82 -24.54 -8.19
C GLY A 248 29.67 -23.42 -8.82
N GLY A 249 29.15 -22.70 -9.82
CA GLY A 249 29.93 -21.78 -10.66
C GLY A 249 30.02 -20.33 -10.19
N GLY A 250 29.41 -19.99 -9.05
CA GLY A 250 29.40 -18.61 -8.54
C GLY A 250 28.62 -17.61 -9.40
N VAL A 251 27.70 -18.07 -10.26
CA VAL A 251 26.84 -17.22 -11.10
C VAL A 251 25.40 -17.35 -10.62
N ALA A 252 24.80 -16.23 -10.21
CA ALA A 252 23.42 -16.13 -9.76
C ALA A 252 22.53 -15.48 -10.83
N SER A 253 21.27 -15.93 -10.92
CA SER A 253 20.26 -15.24 -11.71
C SER A 253 19.78 -14.00 -10.95
N ARG A 254 19.78 -12.85 -11.62
CA ARG A 254 19.23 -11.60 -11.10
C ARG A 254 17.78 -11.45 -11.54
N SER A 255 16.89 -11.18 -10.60
CA SER A 255 15.48 -10.89 -10.90
C SER A 255 15.30 -9.44 -11.38
N GLY A 256 14.14 -9.12 -11.93
CA GLY A 256 13.79 -7.75 -12.28
C GLY A 256 13.62 -6.84 -11.07
N TRP A 257 13.21 -7.41 -9.93
CA TRP A 257 13.12 -6.67 -8.66
C TRP A 257 14.48 -6.21 -8.14
N ASP A 258 15.55 -6.94 -8.46
CA ASP A 258 16.92 -6.61 -8.06
C ASP A 258 17.53 -5.50 -8.92
N LEU A 259 16.88 -5.07 -10.00
CA LEU A 259 17.32 -3.93 -10.80
C LEU A 259 17.09 -2.62 -10.04
N PRO A 260 17.97 -1.62 -10.22
CA PRO A 260 17.80 -0.33 -9.56
C PRO A 260 16.49 0.32 -9.99
N LEU A 261 15.78 0.92 -9.03
CA LEU A 261 14.53 1.65 -9.26
C LEU A 261 13.41 0.79 -9.87
N SER A 262 13.39 -0.53 -9.61
CA SER A 262 12.32 -1.44 -10.04
C SER A 262 10.94 -1.10 -9.48
N GLU A 263 10.87 -0.23 -8.46
CA GLU A 263 9.63 0.31 -7.92
C GLU A 263 9.00 1.33 -8.87
N LEU A 264 9.79 2.04 -9.70
CA LEU A 264 9.27 3.02 -10.65
C LEU A 264 8.30 2.42 -11.67
N PRO A 265 8.65 1.36 -12.44
CA PRO A 265 7.70 0.76 -13.37
C PRO A 265 6.49 0.18 -12.64
N LEU A 266 6.65 -0.41 -11.44
CA LEU A 266 5.52 -0.88 -10.65
C LEU A 266 4.53 0.24 -10.33
N LEU A 267 5.03 1.37 -9.81
CA LEU A 267 4.19 2.53 -9.46
C LEU A 267 3.55 3.16 -10.69
N ALA A 268 4.29 3.25 -11.80
CA ALA A 268 3.77 3.73 -13.07
C ALA A 268 2.61 2.84 -13.57
N LEU A 269 2.79 1.52 -13.56
CA LEU A 269 1.77 0.55 -13.97
C LEU A 269 0.55 0.54 -13.04
N LEU A 270 0.75 0.73 -11.73
CA LEU A 270 -0.38 0.86 -10.80
C LEU A 270 -1.13 2.17 -11.00
N SER A 271 -0.44 3.28 -11.22
CA SER A 271 -1.07 4.57 -11.50
C SER A 271 -1.97 4.51 -12.74
N LEU A 272 -1.57 3.72 -13.75
CA LEU A 272 -2.38 3.43 -14.93
C LEU A 272 -3.69 2.73 -14.58
N LEU A 273 -3.63 1.70 -13.73
CA LEU A 273 -4.83 0.98 -13.30
C LEU A 273 -5.75 1.85 -12.47
N VAL A 274 -5.19 2.68 -11.58
CA VAL A 274 -5.97 3.65 -10.80
C VAL A 274 -6.68 4.62 -11.74
N LEU A 275 -5.98 5.19 -12.73
CA LEU A 275 -6.58 6.08 -13.73
C LEU A 275 -7.64 5.39 -14.60
N ALA A 276 -7.42 4.12 -14.95
CA ALA A 276 -8.37 3.34 -15.73
C ALA A 276 -9.61 2.93 -14.91
N ALA A 277 -9.48 2.83 -13.59
CA ALA A 277 -10.57 2.53 -12.66
C ALA A 277 -11.38 3.77 -12.28
N LEU A 278 -10.88 4.99 -12.52
CA LEU A 278 -11.64 6.20 -12.25
C LEU A 278 -12.90 6.26 -13.12
N ARG A 279 -14.02 6.66 -12.52
CA ARG A 279 -15.27 6.94 -13.22
C ARG A 279 -15.08 8.03 -14.26
N THR A 280 -15.91 8.00 -15.29
CA THR A 280 -15.92 8.98 -16.38
C THR A 280 -16.36 10.37 -15.91
N ASP A 281 -17.19 10.43 -14.87
CA ASP A 281 -17.80 11.68 -14.37
C ASP A 281 -16.84 12.52 -13.52
N VAL A 282 -15.66 11.99 -13.19
CA VAL A 282 -14.64 12.71 -12.44
C VAL A 282 -13.97 13.73 -13.37
N GLU A 283 -13.98 15.01 -13.00
CA GLU A 283 -13.32 16.08 -13.77
C GLU A 283 -11.82 15.80 -13.92
N ARG A 284 -11.34 15.70 -15.16
CA ARG A 284 -9.92 15.44 -15.47
C ARG A 284 -9.30 16.67 -16.12
N PRO A 285 -8.23 17.23 -15.54
CA PRO A 285 -7.37 18.16 -16.26
C PRO A 285 -6.94 17.58 -17.62
N ALA A 286 -6.93 18.42 -18.66
CA ALA A 286 -6.64 17.98 -20.03
C ALA A 286 -5.24 17.33 -20.20
N PHE A 287 -4.30 17.56 -19.29
CA PHE A 287 -2.99 16.92 -19.31
C PHE A 287 -3.02 15.44 -18.85
N LEU A 288 -4.02 15.02 -18.07
CA LEU A 288 -4.11 13.66 -17.53
C LEU A 288 -4.26 12.60 -18.63
N ARG A 289 -4.78 12.96 -19.80
CA ARG A 289 -4.85 12.06 -20.97
C ARG A 289 -3.48 11.53 -21.42
N TRP A 290 -2.41 12.25 -21.11
CA TRP A 290 -1.04 11.87 -21.48
C TRP A 290 -0.31 11.08 -20.39
N VAL A 291 -0.84 11.06 -19.16
CA VAL A 291 -0.23 10.32 -18.05
C VAL A 291 -0.05 8.84 -18.40
N PRO A 292 -1.01 8.18 -19.08
CA PRO A 292 -0.79 6.80 -19.46
C PRO A 292 0.38 6.57 -20.40
N VAL A 293 0.55 7.45 -21.39
CA VAL A 293 1.68 7.40 -22.32
C VAL A 293 2.99 7.67 -21.58
N GLY A 294 2.99 8.61 -20.63
CA GLY A 294 4.14 8.89 -19.76
C GLY A 294 4.54 7.67 -18.92
N ALA A 295 3.58 7.01 -18.28
CA ALA A 295 3.83 5.82 -17.46
C ALA A 295 4.45 4.68 -18.28
N VAL A 296 3.93 4.43 -19.48
CA VAL A 296 4.49 3.43 -20.42
C VAL A 296 5.88 3.83 -20.88
N SER A 297 6.11 5.11 -21.20
CA SER A 297 7.41 5.61 -21.67
C SER A 297 8.50 5.49 -20.61
N VAL A 298 8.19 5.85 -19.35
CA VAL A 298 9.12 5.70 -18.21
C VAL A 298 9.45 4.23 -17.98
N SER A 299 8.43 3.36 -18.03
CA SER A 299 8.60 1.91 -17.85
C SER A 299 9.43 1.29 -18.98
N LEU A 300 9.23 1.75 -20.22
CA LEU A 300 10.00 1.33 -21.38
C LEU A 300 11.46 1.77 -21.25
N LEU A 301 11.71 3.04 -20.90
CA LEU A 301 13.06 3.56 -20.74
C LEU A 301 13.81 2.82 -19.63
N TRP A 302 13.14 2.54 -18.52
CA TRP A 302 13.69 1.71 -17.44
C TRP A 302 14.04 0.30 -17.93
N ALA A 303 13.11 -0.35 -18.65
CA ALA A 303 13.35 -1.69 -19.19
C ALA A 303 14.54 -1.70 -20.16
N LEU A 304 14.60 -0.73 -21.09
CA LEU A 304 15.67 -0.57 -22.07
C LEU A 304 17.05 -0.37 -21.43
N ALA A 305 17.12 0.38 -20.33
CA ALA A 305 18.36 0.55 -19.57
C ALA A 305 18.88 -0.77 -18.95
N GLY A 306 18.00 -1.75 -18.76
CA GLY A 306 18.30 -3.07 -18.20
C GLY A 306 18.28 -4.22 -19.22
N VAL A 307 18.11 -3.98 -20.52
CA VAL A 307 17.93 -5.05 -21.50
C VAL A 307 19.19 -5.91 -21.62
N LYS A 308 19.05 -7.16 -21.18
CA LYS A 308 19.84 -8.30 -21.63
C LYS A 308 18.89 -9.28 -22.31
N LEU A 309 19.40 -10.09 -23.24
CA LEU A 309 18.63 -11.18 -23.86
C LEU A 309 18.32 -12.25 -22.80
N ALA A 310 17.21 -12.04 -22.09
CA ALA A 310 16.69 -12.90 -21.02
C ALA A 310 15.16 -12.93 -21.09
N VAL A 311 14.56 -13.92 -20.42
CA VAL A 311 13.11 -14.15 -20.48
C VAL A 311 12.33 -13.00 -19.84
N GLY A 312 12.83 -12.41 -18.74
CA GLY A 312 12.18 -11.32 -18.02
C GLY A 312 11.94 -10.07 -18.88
N PRO A 313 12.98 -9.45 -19.46
CA PRO A 313 12.84 -8.26 -20.32
C PRO A 313 11.87 -8.49 -21.49
N ILE A 314 11.92 -9.67 -22.13
CA ILE A 314 11.03 -9.99 -23.25
C ILE A 314 9.57 -10.06 -22.78
N ALA A 315 9.30 -10.80 -21.70
CA ALA A 315 7.96 -10.89 -21.13
C ALA A 315 7.44 -9.51 -20.66
N PHE A 316 8.32 -8.69 -20.06
CA PHE A 316 7.99 -7.34 -19.63
C PHE A 316 7.62 -6.45 -20.82
N LEU A 317 8.37 -6.47 -21.92
CA LEU A 317 8.06 -5.70 -23.12
C LEU A 317 6.75 -6.15 -23.78
N LEU A 318 6.45 -7.45 -23.77
CA LEU A 318 5.15 -7.96 -24.26
C LEU A 318 3.98 -7.44 -23.41
N GLY A 319 4.11 -7.51 -22.08
CA GLY A 319 3.11 -6.93 -21.17
C GLY A 319 2.97 -5.42 -21.37
N LEU A 320 4.09 -4.71 -21.51
CA LEU A 320 4.12 -3.27 -21.73
C LEU A 320 3.51 -2.88 -23.08
N GLY A 321 3.63 -3.72 -24.11
CA GLY A 321 2.96 -3.52 -25.39
C GLY A 321 1.43 -3.54 -25.26
N ALA A 322 0.88 -4.46 -24.46
CA ALA A 322 -0.55 -4.51 -24.17
C ALA A 322 -1.04 -3.27 -23.39
N VAL A 323 -0.25 -2.82 -22.41
CA VAL A 323 -0.52 -1.58 -21.66
C VAL A 323 -0.39 -0.35 -22.56
N GLY A 324 0.61 -0.32 -23.45
CA GLY A 324 0.85 0.73 -24.44
C GLY A 324 -0.29 0.88 -25.43
N PHE A 325 -0.87 -0.24 -25.88
CA PHE A 325 -2.05 -0.23 -26.74
C PHE A 325 -3.21 0.52 -26.08
N HIS A 326 -3.50 0.22 -24.82
CA HIS A 326 -4.51 0.95 -24.05
C HIS A 326 -4.13 2.42 -23.86
N ALA A 327 -2.89 2.71 -23.45
CA ALA A 327 -2.43 4.07 -23.18
C ALA A 327 -2.55 5.00 -24.39
N VAL A 328 -2.19 4.50 -25.60
CA VAL A 328 -2.33 5.26 -26.84
C VAL A 328 -3.79 5.45 -27.22
N ARG A 329 -4.62 4.41 -27.07
CA ARG A 329 -6.05 4.51 -27.37
C ARG A 329 -6.76 5.51 -26.46
N HIS A 330 -6.40 5.52 -25.17
CA HIS A 330 -6.86 6.47 -24.18
C HIS A 330 -6.45 7.91 -24.51
N ALA A 331 -5.17 8.12 -24.84
CA ALA A 331 -4.65 9.44 -25.21
C ALA A 331 -5.30 10.01 -26.48
N LEU A 332 -5.71 9.13 -27.42
CA LEU A 332 -6.41 9.49 -28.65
C LEU A 332 -7.93 9.65 -28.47
N GLY A 333 -8.47 9.50 -27.26
CA GLY A 333 -9.90 9.66 -26.98
C GLY A 333 -10.79 8.55 -27.54
N ARG A 334 -10.23 7.40 -27.94
CA ARG A 334 -10.99 6.28 -28.56
C ARG A 334 -11.67 5.34 -27.56
N ASP A 335 -11.68 5.72 -26.28
CA ASP A 335 -12.26 4.95 -25.17
C ASP A 335 -13.59 5.52 -24.69
N GLU A 336 -14.14 6.54 -25.37
CA GLU A 336 -15.50 6.98 -25.12
C GLU A 336 -16.47 5.84 -25.46
N PRO A 337 -17.29 5.38 -24.50
CA PRO A 337 -18.33 4.41 -24.78
C PRO A 337 -19.30 5.03 -25.79
N ALA A 338 -19.74 4.22 -26.75
CA ALA A 338 -20.73 4.55 -27.78
C ALA A 338 -22.12 4.96 -27.23
N GLU A 339 -22.25 5.14 -25.91
CA GLU A 339 -23.45 5.54 -25.19
C GLU A 339 -23.75 7.05 -25.32
N TYR A 340 -22.80 7.82 -25.87
CA TYR A 340 -22.98 9.22 -26.28
C TYR A 340 -23.10 9.40 -27.80
N LEU A 341 -23.42 8.34 -28.55
CA LEU A 341 -24.07 8.57 -29.82
C LEU A 341 -25.48 9.09 -29.47
N PRO A 342 -25.90 10.26 -30.00
CA PRO A 342 -27.32 10.59 -30.02
C PRO A 342 -28.06 9.34 -30.53
N PRO A 343 -29.24 8.98 -29.99
CA PRO A 343 -30.03 7.91 -30.59
C PRO A 343 -30.03 8.18 -32.10
N GLU A 344 -29.56 7.22 -32.90
CA GLU A 344 -29.66 7.32 -34.35
C GLU A 344 -31.09 7.77 -34.62
N ASP A 345 -31.23 8.97 -35.19
CA ASP A 345 -32.54 9.56 -35.46
C ASP A 345 -33.42 8.46 -36.01
N ASP A 346 -34.54 8.19 -35.34
CA ASP A 346 -35.56 7.26 -35.82
C ASP A 346 -35.71 7.50 -37.33
N PRO A 347 -35.68 6.43 -38.16
CA PRO A 347 -35.76 6.60 -39.60
C PRO A 347 -36.96 7.47 -39.90
N TYR A 348 -36.70 8.68 -40.43
CA TYR A 348 -37.71 9.70 -40.71
C TYR A 348 -39.00 9.03 -41.19
N ASP A 349 -40.03 9.05 -40.33
CA ASP A 349 -41.32 8.46 -40.61
C ASP A 349 -42.17 9.55 -41.27
N PRO A 350 -42.31 9.54 -42.61
CA PRO A 350 -43.05 10.58 -43.33
C PRO A 350 -44.55 10.59 -42.95
N ASP A 351 -45.03 9.58 -42.22
CA ASP A 351 -46.44 9.45 -41.85
C ASP A 351 -46.80 10.30 -40.61
N GLN A 352 -45.84 10.77 -39.81
CA GLN A 352 -46.11 11.66 -38.66
C GLN A 352 -46.53 13.09 -39.06
N ASP A 353 -46.12 13.55 -40.25
CA ASP A 353 -46.45 14.89 -40.74
C ASP A 353 -47.87 14.96 -41.36
N LEU A 354 -48.53 13.82 -41.58
CA LEU A 354 -49.87 13.76 -42.19
C LEU A 354 -51.03 13.88 -41.20
N GLU A 355 -50.79 13.74 -39.89
CA GLU A 355 -51.85 13.83 -38.87
C GLU A 355 -52.06 15.25 -38.32
N THR A 356 -51.28 16.24 -38.76
CA THR A 356 -51.32 17.62 -38.22
C THR A 356 -51.78 18.70 -39.21
N GLU A 357 -52.51 18.37 -40.28
CA GLU A 357 -53.31 19.39 -40.98
C GLU A 357 -54.62 19.66 -40.23
N PRO A 358 -54.82 20.88 -39.67
CA PRO A 358 -56.10 21.27 -39.12
C PRO A 358 -57.02 21.69 -40.27
N ASP A 359 -58.08 20.90 -40.49
CA ASP A 359 -59.18 21.20 -41.40
C ASP A 359 -59.84 22.53 -40.98
N SER A 360 -59.35 23.61 -41.58
CA SER A 360 -59.74 24.98 -41.32
C SER A 360 -60.50 25.53 -42.52
N GLY A 361 -61.79 25.20 -42.53
CA GLY A 361 -62.81 26.21 -42.77
C GLY A 361 -63.41 26.26 -44.17
N TYR A 362 -64.65 25.79 -44.28
CA TYR A 362 -65.65 26.47 -45.10
C TYR A 362 -67.02 26.41 -44.41
N ARG A 363 -67.45 27.54 -43.84
CA ARG A 363 -68.85 27.83 -43.49
C ARG A 363 -69.41 28.72 -44.59
N GLY A 364 -70.38 28.21 -45.33
CA GLY A 364 -71.38 28.95 -46.09
C GLY A 364 -72.75 28.60 -45.54
#